data_AF-A0AA38VQ80-F1
#
_entry.id   AF-A0AA38VQ80-F1
#
_cell.length_a   1.000
_cell.length_b   1.000
_cell.length_c   1.000
_cell.angle_alpha   90.00
_cell.angle_beta   90.00
_cell.angle_gamma   90.00
#
_symmetry.space_group_name_H-M   'P 1'
#
loop_
_entity.id
_entity.type
_entity.pdbx_description
1 polymer ?
#
loop_
_entity_poly.entity_id
_entity_poly.type
_entity_poly.pdbx_seq_one_letter_code
_entity_poly.pdbx_strand_id
1 'polypeptide(L)'
;MIKARPQHAKLLDFIQIEDFGTSGSLDEAVKGVDGIVHVASPFTYDTEDNEKELIIPAMNGVRSVLEAAARTTTVKRIVITSSFAAVMDANRKAPPYFTYTADDWNPLSYAEAADPSTSAVIAYRGSKKFAEQTAWDFVRERKPSFDIATLCPPMTFGPIVHPVDGVGHLNESNAMLWKVASGEKPLPVARVPFWVDVRDLALAHVEALLRSGAGGKRFLPAAPERFSYALAAKIAAKEFDWAKENVSQEDQVIDESYGVDGETASKELGVTYRSFKQTVMDLITQVAHMQSEA
;
A
#
# COMPACT_ATOMS: atom_id res chain seq x y z
N MET A 1 17.82 6.12 -7.47
CA MET A 1 17.58 6.62 -6.09
C MET A 1 18.53 7.76 -5.70
N ILE A 2 19.86 7.55 -5.62
CA ILE A 2 20.81 8.60 -5.19
C ILE A 2 20.69 9.90 -6.00
N LYS A 3 20.58 9.81 -7.33
CA LYS A 3 20.41 11.00 -8.19
C LYS A 3 19.19 11.86 -7.83
N ALA A 4 18.10 11.24 -7.36
CA ALA A 4 16.88 11.96 -6.98
C ALA A 4 16.98 12.61 -5.60
N ARG A 5 17.90 12.16 -4.73
CA ARG A 5 18.07 12.63 -3.34
C ARG A 5 19.56 12.64 -2.93
N PRO A 6 20.40 13.45 -3.61
CA PRO A 6 21.85 13.44 -3.37
C PRO A 6 22.22 13.83 -1.93
N GLN A 7 21.38 14.60 -1.25
CA GLN A 7 21.58 14.99 0.16
C GLN A 7 21.59 13.81 1.14
N HIS A 8 20.98 12.67 0.76
CA HIS A 8 20.95 11.46 1.59
C HIS A 8 21.96 10.39 1.13
N ALA A 9 22.79 10.67 0.11
CA ALA A 9 23.68 9.68 -0.48
C ALA A 9 24.65 9.05 0.53
N LYS A 10 25.10 9.81 1.54
CA LYS A 10 26.00 9.34 2.60
C LYS A 10 25.31 8.52 3.70
N LEU A 11 23.98 8.42 3.66
CA LEU A 11 23.15 7.71 4.65
C LEU A 11 22.55 6.42 4.09
N LEU A 12 22.88 6.07 2.84
CA LEU A 12 22.23 4.99 2.10
C LEU A 12 23.30 4.04 1.53
N ASP A 13 23.18 2.77 1.89
CA ASP A 13 23.86 1.67 1.23
C ASP A 13 22.84 0.84 0.43
N PHE A 14 23.32 0.15 -0.62
CA PHE A 14 22.48 -0.62 -1.52
C PHE A 14 23.02 -2.04 -1.67
N ILE A 15 22.12 -3.01 -1.57
CA ILE A 15 22.39 -4.41 -1.87
C ILE A 15 21.40 -4.84 -2.94
N GLN A 16 21.91 -5.45 -4.01
CA GLN A 16 21.08 -5.99 -5.08
C GLN A 16 20.56 -7.37 -4.66
N ILE A 17 19.24 -7.54 -4.72
CA ILE A 17 18.56 -8.80 -4.44
C ILE A 17 17.77 -9.15 -5.70
N GLU A 18 18.12 -10.26 -6.35
CA GLU A 18 17.45 -10.69 -7.59
C GLU A 18 16.04 -11.20 -7.32
N ASP A 19 15.90 -12.05 -6.30
CA ASP A 19 14.63 -12.61 -5.85
C ASP A 19 14.55 -12.61 -4.32
N PHE A 20 13.70 -11.76 -3.77
CA PHE A 20 13.49 -11.64 -2.32
C PHE A 20 12.60 -12.76 -1.75
N GLY A 21 11.97 -13.58 -2.58
CA GLY A 21 11.19 -14.75 -2.16
C GLY A 21 12.04 -16.00 -1.90
N THR A 22 13.27 -16.04 -2.40
CA THR A 22 14.18 -17.17 -2.19
C THR A 22 14.76 -17.16 -0.78
N SER A 23 14.75 -18.30 -0.07
CA SER A 23 15.31 -18.41 1.28
C SER A 23 16.81 -18.10 1.28
N GLY A 24 17.26 -17.28 2.24
CA GLY A 24 18.65 -16.83 2.36
C GLY A 24 19.05 -15.67 1.45
N SER A 25 18.21 -15.23 0.51
CA SER A 25 18.55 -14.13 -0.40
C SER A 25 18.69 -12.77 0.31
N LEU A 26 18.17 -12.66 1.53
CA LEU A 26 18.20 -11.47 2.35
C LEU A 26 19.23 -11.54 3.50
N ASP A 27 19.95 -12.65 3.66
CA ASP A 27 20.83 -12.89 4.82
C ASP A 27 21.95 -11.84 4.93
N GLU A 28 22.54 -11.40 3.82
CA GLU A 28 23.55 -10.34 3.83
C GLU A 28 22.93 -8.98 4.14
N ALA A 29 21.72 -8.70 3.64
CA ALA A 29 21.07 -7.40 3.76
C ALA A 29 20.60 -7.07 5.19
N VAL A 30 20.37 -8.08 6.02
CA VAL A 30 19.90 -7.90 7.40
C VAL A 30 21.04 -7.79 8.42
N LYS A 31 22.29 -8.02 8.04
CA LYS A 31 23.43 -7.99 8.98
C LYS A 31 23.64 -6.59 9.56
N GLY A 32 23.62 -6.49 10.89
CA GLY A 32 23.88 -5.24 11.59
C GLY A 32 22.72 -4.23 11.55
N VAL A 33 21.56 -4.63 11.03
CA VAL A 33 20.37 -3.78 10.95
C VAL A 33 19.57 -3.85 12.26
N ASP A 34 19.10 -2.70 12.75
CA ASP A 34 18.26 -2.58 13.96
C ASP A 34 16.77 -2.80 13.70
N GLY A 35 16.30 -2.50 12.49
CA GLY A 35 14.89 -2.59 12.14
C GLY A 35 14.68 -2.65 10.64
N ILE A 36 13.62 -3.33 10.21
CA ILE A 36 13.35 -3.60 8.80
C ILE A 36 12.00 -3.01 8.42
N VAL A 37 11.92 -2.33 7.27
CA VAL A 37 10.65 -1.95 6.65
C VAL A 37 10.50 -2.77 5.36
N HIS A 38 9.64 -3.79 5.39
CA HIS A 38 9.38 -4.68 4.28
C HIS A 38 8.18 -4.19 3.46
N VAL A 39 8.46 -3.44 2.40
CA VAL A 39 7.46 -2.87 1.48
C VAL A 39 7.32 -3.70 0.19
N ALA A 40 8.32 -4.52 -0.12
CA ALA A 40 8.36 -5.30 -1.35
C ALA A 40 7.27 -6.38 -1.35
N SER A 41 6.47 -6.40 -2.40
CA SER A 41 5.49 -7.46 -2.66
C SER A 41 5.30 -7.55 -4.17
N PRO A 42 5.13 -8.77 -4.71
CA PRO A 42 4.69 -8.92 -6.09
C PRO A 42 3.31 -8.24 -6.24
N PHE A 43 3.12 -7.58 -7.38
CA PHE A 43 1.87 -6.97 -7.78
C PHE A 43 1.69 -7.18 -9.28
N THR A 44 0.67 -7.95 -9.66
CA THR A 44 0.21 -8.08 -11.03
C THR A 44 -1.30 -8.35 -11.02
N TYR A 45 -2.02 -7.81 -12.01
CA TYR A 45 -3.39 -8.20 -12.33
C TYR A 45 -3.47 -9.10 -13.57
N ASP A 46 -2.33 -9.37 -14.18
CA ASP A 46 -2.17 -10.27 -15.32
C ASP A 46 -1.49 -11.53 -14.80
N THR A 47 -2.28 -12.57 -14.56
CA THR A 47 -1.82 -13.85 -13.99
C THR A 47 -2.61 -15.01 -14.59
N GLU A 48 -1.91 -16.08 -14.93
CA GLU A 48 -2.51 -17.33 -15.43
C GLU A 48 -2.61 -18.40 -14.31
N ASP A 49 -1.81 -18.24 -13.25
CA ASP A 49 -1.78 -19.11 -12.08
C ASP A 49 -1.71 -18.26 -10.80
N ASN A 50 -2.90 -17.94 -10.25
CA ASN A 50 -3.07 -17.15 -9.03
C ASN A 50 -2.20 -17.64 -7.87
N GLU A 51 -2.04 -18.96 -7.72
CA GLU A 51 -1.28 -19.53 -6.63
C GLU A 51 0.22 -19.29 -6.82
N LYS A 52 0.76 -19.69 -7.98
CA LYS A 52 2.21 -19.66 -8.25
C LYS A 52 2.76 -18.27 -8.53
N GLU A 53 1.99 -17.39 -9.14
CA GLU A 53 2.48 -16.09 -9.62
C GLU A 53 2.19 -14.95 -8.63
N LEU A 54 1.22 -15.15 -7.71
CA LEU A 54 0.77 -14.08 -6.82
C LEU A 54 0.80 -14.47 -5.34
N ILE A 55 0.15 -15.57 -4.95
CA ILE A 55 0.00 -15.94 -3.54
C ILE A 55 1.31 -16.47 -2.94
N ILE A 56 1.89 -17.52 -3.55
CA ILE A 56 3.14 -18.13 -3.08
C ILE A 56 4.29 -17.11 -3.05
N PRO A 57 4.53 -16.30 -4.09
CA PRO A 57 5.60 -15.31 -4.06
C PRO A 57 5.42 -14.26 -2.95
N ALA A 58 4.20 -13.81 -2.68
CA ALA A 58 3.93 -12.86 -1.59
C ALA A 58 4.22 -13.47 -0.20
N MET A 59 3.78 -14.72 0.02
CA MET A 59 4.06 -15.44 1.27
C MET A 59 5.56 -15.72 1.44
N ASN A 60 6.24 -16.12 0.37
CA ASN A 60 7.67 -16.42 0.39
C ASN A 60 8.52 -15.17 0.65
N GLY A 61 8.16 -14.02 0.06
CA GLY A 61 8.85 -12.76 0.33
C GLY A 61 8.82 -12.36 1.80
N VAL A 62 7.64 -12.47 2.43
CA VAL A 62 7.49 -12.22 3.87
C VAL A 62 8.25 -13.26 4.69
N ARG A 63 8.14 -14.56 4.36
CA ARG A 63 8.85 -15.61 5.08
C ARG A 63 10.36 -15.41 5.02
N SER A 64 10.90 -15.09 3.84
CA SER A 64 12.34 -14.94 3.63
C SER A 64 12.92 -13.82 4.49
N VAL A 65 12.27 -12.65 4.57
CA VAL A 65 12.77 -11.54 5.40
C VAL A 65 12.71 -11.87 6.89
N LEU A 66 11.67 -12.57 7.34
CA LEU A 66 11.53 -12.99 8.74
C LEU A 66 12.57 -14.05 9.12
N GLU A 67 12.82 -15.02 8.24
CA GLU A 67 13.85 -16.04 8.44
C GLU A 67 15.26 -15.42 8.47
N ALA A 68 15.57 -14.52 7.54
CA ALA A 68 16.84 -13.81 7.51
C ALA A 68 17.05 -13.00 8.80
N ALA A 69 16.06 -12.21 9.19
CA ALA A 69 16.12 -11.43 10.42
C ALA A 69 16.30 -12.32 11.66
N ALA A 70 15.64 -13.48 11.72
CA ALA A 70 15.72 -14.41 12.84
C ALA A 70 17.09 -15.10 12.99
N ARG A 71 17.93 -15.06 11.94
CA ARG A 71 19.34 -15.51 12.00
C ARG A 71 20.26 -14.45 12.60
N THR A 72 19.76 -13.23 12.82
CA THR A 72 20.49 -12.13 13.44
C THR A 72 19.96 -11.84 14.84
N THR A 73 20.74 -11.13 15.64
CA THR A 73 20.35 -10.68 16.99
C THR A 73 20.14 -9.17 17.08
N THR A 74 20.41 -8.42 16.00
CA THR A 74 20.37 -6.96 16.01
C THR A 74 18.99 -6.40 15.65
N VAL A 75 18.22 -7.13 14.84
CA VAL A 75 16.87 -6.70 14.44
C VAL A 75 15.94 -6.72 15.65
N LYS A 76 15.29 -5.57 15.89
CA LYS A 76 14.34 -5.35 17.01
C LYS A 76 12.90 -5.36 16.56
N ARG A 77 12.62 -4.84 15.35
CA ARG A 77 11.28 -4.78 14.77
C ARG A 77 11.30 -4.90 13.26
N ILE A 78 10.26 -5.54 12.72
CA ILE A 78 9.98 -5.58 11.29
C ILE A 78 8.60 -4.97 11.04
N VAL A 79 8.54 -3.89 10.27
CA VAL A 79 7.29 -3.28 9.80
C VAL A 79 6.99 -3.79 8.40
N ILE A 80 5.82 -4.38 8.21
CA ILE A 80 5.42 -5.00 6.94
C ILE A 80 4.29 -4.19 6.32
N THR A 81 4.44 -3.83 5.04
CA THR A 81 3.36 -3.23 4.26
C THR A 81 2.39 -4.32 3.82
N SER A 82 1.30 -4.47 4.56
CA SER A 82 0.13 -5.26 4.15
C SER A 82 -0.80 -4.39 3.28
N SER A 83 -2.11 -4.59 3.35
CA SER A 83 -3.10 -3.82 2.63
C SER A 83 -4.47 -3.93 3.30
N PHE A 84 -5.33 -2.94 3.09
CA PHE A 84 -6.76 -3.08 3.37
C PHE A 84 -7.39 -4.29 2.66
N ALA A 85 -6.77 -4.80 1.59
CA ALA A 85 -7.13 -6.06 0.96
C ALA A 85 -7.04 -7.29 1.91
N ALA A 86 -6.18 -7.26 2.92
CA ALA A 86 -6.08 -8.28 3.97
C ALA A 86 -7.13 -8.09 5.09
N VAL A 87 -7.86 -6.98 5.08
CA VAL A 87 -8.83 -6.57 6.12
C VAL A 87 -10.26 -6.70 5.62
N MET A 88 -10.54 -6.18 4.42
CA MET A 88 -11.91 -6.01 3.93
C MET A 88 -12.59 -7.33 3.57
N ASP A 89 -13.89 -7.41 3.84
CA ASP A 89 -14.80 -8.41 3.28
C ASP A 89 -15.64 -7.77 2.16
N ALA A 90 -15.46 -8.25 0.93
CA ALA A 90 -16.20 -7.74 -0.23
C ALA A 90 -17.69 -8.10 -0.21
N ASN A 91 -18.06 -9.14 0.54
CA ASN A 91 -19.41 -9.65 0.67
C ASN A 91 -20.17 -9.05 1.87
N ARG A 92 -19.47 -8.42 2.81
CA ARG A 92 -20.10 -7.70 3.93
C ARG A 92 -20.89 -6.50 3.40
N LYS A 93 -22.19 -6.47 3.71
CA LYS A 93 -23.12 -5.39 3.31
C LYS A 93 -23.76 -4.75 4.53
N ALA A 94 -24.05 -3.46 4.41
CA ALA A 94 -24.96 -2.75 5.30
C ALA A 94 -26.39 -2.83 4.75
N PRO A 95 -27.44 -2.65 5.59
CA PRO A 95 -27.40 -2.46 7.05
C PRO A 95 -27.16 -3.76 7.84
N PRO A 96 -26.69 -3.66 9.12
CA PRO A 96 -26.37 -2.42 9.85
C PRO A 96 -25.04 -1.79 9.37
N TYR A 97 -24.87 -0.49 9.61
CA TYR A 97 -23.60 0.20 9.39
C TYR A 97 -22.49 -0.47 10.21
N PHE A 98 -21.29 -0.55 9.65
CA PHE A 98 -20.12 -1.08 10.33
C PHE A 98 -18.86 -0.29 9.98
N THR A 99 -17.83 -0.44 10.80
CA THR A 99 -16.51 0.17 10.59
C THR A 99 -15.47 -0.93 10.59
N TYR A 100 -14.65 -0.99 9.55
CA TYR A 100 -13.47 -1.84 9.54
C TYR A 100 -12.39 -1.25 10.42
N THR A 101 -11.76 -2.10 11.20
CA THR A 101 -10.61 -1.80 12.05
C THR A 101 -9.40 -2.60 11.58
N ALA A 102 -8.24 -2.35 12.17
CA ALA A 102 -7.05 -3.16 11.91
C ALA A 102 -7.18 -4.60 12.46
N ASP A 103 -8.18 -4.90 13.30
CA ASP A 103 -8.42 -6.24 13.84
C ASP A 103 -9.23 -7.13 12.88
N ASP A 104 -9.94 -6.55 11.91
CA ASP A 104 -10.71 -7.31 10.92
C ASP A 104 -9.77 -8.05 9.94
N TRP A 105 -10.18 -9.26 9.55
CA TRP A 105 -9.47 -10.08 8.57
C TRP A 105 -10.39 -10.41 7.40
N ASN A 106 -9.84 -10.31 6.19
CA ASN A 106 -10.55 -10.73 4.99
C ASN A 106 -10.95 -12.22 5.10
N PRO A 107 -12.21 -12.61 4.91
CA PRO A 107 -12.66 -13.99 5.09
C PRO A 107 -12.25 -14.94 3.96
N LEU A 108 -11.75 -14.44 2.82
CA LEU A 108 -11.39 -15.23 1.63
C LEU A 108 -10.48 -16.41 1.99
N SER A 109 -10.88 -17.63 1.66
CA SER A 109 -10.09 -18.83 1.93
C SER A 109 -8.94 -18.98 0.94
N TYR A 110 -7.93 -19.79 1.30
CA TYR A 110 -6.79 -20.04 0.42
C TYR A 110 -7.23 -20.73 -0.87
N ALA A 111 -8.11 -21.73 -0.77
CA ALA A 111 -8.64 -22.45 -1.92
C ALA A 111 -9.37 -21.52 -2.89
N GLU A 112 -10.21 -20.60 -2.39
CA GLU A 112 -10.89 -19.61 -3.24
C GLU A 112 -9.90 -18.64 -3.88
N ALA A 113 -8.90 -18.15 -3.13
CA ALA A 113 -7.92 -17.22 -3.67
C ALA A 113 -7.02 -17.84 -4.74
N ALA A 114 -6.64 -19.11 -4.56
CA ALA A 114 -5.74 -19.86 -5.43
C ALA A 114 -6.46 -20.47 -6.66
N ASP A 115 -7.79 -20.53 -6.65
CA ASP A 115 -8.57 -21.07 -7.76
C ASP A 115 -8.25 -20.31 -9.07
N PRO A 116 -7.86 -20.97 -10.17
CA PRO A 116 -7.58 -20.32 -11.45
C PRO A 116 -8.78 -19.57 -12.06
N SER A 117 -10.01 -19.89 -11.66
CA SER A 117 -11.22 -19.18 -12.08
C SER A 117 -11.48 -17.90 -11.28
N THR A 118 -10.78 -17.70 -10.16
CA THR A 118 -10.86 -16.48 -9.36
C THR A 118 -10.18 -15.33 -10.08
N SER A 119 -10.87 -14.20 -10.21
CA SER A 119 -10.30 -13.01 -10.85
C SER A 119 -9.01 -12.56 -10.14
N ALA A 120 -8.03 -12.04 -10.89
CA ALA A 120 -6.76 -11.55 -10.34
C ALA A 120 -6.92 -10.52 -9.21
N VAL A 121 -7.97 -9.69 -9.24
CA VAL A 121 -8.27 -8.73 -8.17
C VAL A 121 -8.63 -9.42 -6.85
N ILE A 122 -9.36 -10.54 -6.90
CA ILE A 122 -9.71 -11.33 -5.71
C ILE A 122 -8.48 -12.13 -5.25
N ALA A 123 -7.73 -12.74 -6.17
CA ALA A 123 -6.49 -13.45 -5.85
C ALA A 123 -5.46 -12.52 -5.17
N TYR A 124 -5.34 -11.26 -5.63
CA TYR A 124 -4.52 -10.23 -5.00
C TYR A 124 -4.93 -9.94 -3.54
N ARG A 125 -6.23 -9.95 -3.24
CA ARG A 125 -6.69 -9.81 -1.85
C ARG A 125 -6.24 -11.00 -1.00
N GLY A 126 -6.31 -12.19 -1.57
CA GLY A 126 -5.78 -13.41 -0.96
C GLY A 126 -4.28 -13.31 -0.69
N SER A 127 -3.48 -12.90 -1.68
CA SER A 127 -2.02 -12.83 -1.52
C SER A 127 -1.61 -11.88 -0.39
N LYS A 128 -2.27 -10.72 -0.28
CA LYS A 128 -2.05 -9.78 0.84
C LYS A 128 -2.45 -10.38 2.18
N LYS A 129 -3.62 -11.04 2.26
CA LYS A 129 -4.07 -11.73 3.47
C LYS A 129 -3.06 -12.80 3.91
N PHE A 130 -2.69 -13.73 3.03
CA PHE A 130 -1.86 -14.88 3.40
C PHE A 130 -0.40 -14.49 3.66
N ALA A 131 0.13 -13.48 2.97
CA ALA A 131 1.43 -12.90 3.30
C ALA A 131 1.44 -12.30 4.71
N GLU A 132 0.40 -11.54 5.08
CA GLU A 132 0.31 -10.97 6.42
C GLU A 132 0.13 -12.07 7.49
N GLN A 133 -0.73 -13.06 7.26
CA GLN A 133 -0.89 -14.21 8.15
C GLN A 133 0.43 -14.97 8.34
N THR A 134 1.19 -15.17 7.27
CA THR A 134 2.53 -15.79 7.34
C THR A 134 3.44 -15.06 8.33
N ALA A 135 3.37 -13.73 8.39
CA ALA A 135 4.16 -12.96 9.35
C ALA A 135 3.75 -13.21 10.80
N TRP A 136 2.45 -13.10 11.08
CA TRP A 136 1.90 -13.31 12.42
C TRP A 136 2.10 -14.75 12.91
N ASP A 137 1.91 -15.72 12.00
CA ASP A 137 2.14 -17.14 12.27
C ASP A 137 3.61 -17.41 12.61
N PHE A 138 4.54 -16.84 11.83
CA PHE A 138 5.98 -16.97 12.10
C PHE A 138 6.35 -16.46 13.50
N VAL A 139 5.90 -15.27 13.88
CA VAL A 139 6.21 -14.70 15.21
C VAL A 139 5.60 -15.54 16.33
N ARG A 140 4.35 -15.99 16.16
CA ARG A 140 3.67 -16.86 17.13
C ARG A 140 4.41 -18.19 17.34
N GLU A 141 4.85 -18.81 16.26
CA GLU A 141 5.42 -20.16 16.26
C GLU A 141 6.91 -20.17 16.60
N ARG A 142 7.68 -19.24 16.02
CA ARG A 142 9.14 -19.20 16.15
C ARG A 142 9.61 -18.35 17.32
N LYS A 143 8.76 -17.44 17.82
CA LYS A 143 9.06 -16.53 18.94
C LYS A 143 10.45 -15.87 18.80
N PRO A 144 10.72 -15.18 17.68
CA PRO A 144 12.01 -14.52 17.44
C PRO A 144 12.26 -13.40 18.45
N SER A 145 13.49 -12.87 18.49
CA SER A 145 13.85 -11.76 19.39
C SER A 145 13.25 -10.41 18.99
N PHE A 146 12.77 -10.28 17.75
CA PHE A 146 12.09 -9.09 17.24
C PHE A 146 10.56 -9.22 17.36
N ASP A 147 9.87 -8.08 17.39
CA ASP A 147 8.44 -8.01 17.16
C ASP A 147 8.13 -7.58 15.70
N ILE A 148 6.84 -7.62 15.32
CA ILE A 148 6.38 -7.12 14.03
C ILE A 148 5.26 -6.10 14.20
N ALA A 149 5.11 -5.21 13.22
CA ALA A 149 3.93 -4.40 13.04
C ALA A 149 3.51 -4.45 11.57
N THR A 150 2.21 -4.45 11.28
CA THR A 150 1.70 -4.44 9.91
C THR A 150 0.91 -3.17 9.64
N LEU A 151 1.09 -2.58 8.46
CA LEU A 151 0.27 -1.46 8.00
C LEU A 151 -0.63 -1.93 6.86
N CYS A 152 -1.94 -1.70 6.98
CA CYS A 152 -2.97 -2.14 6.04
C CYS A 152 -3.57 -0.95 5.28
N PRO A 153 -2.81 -0.19 4.48
CA PRO A 153 -3.35 0.98 3.81
C PRO A 153 -4.42 0.61 2.77
N PRO A 154 -5.43 1.48 2.55
CA PRO A 154 -6.33 1.39 1.42
C PRO A 154 -5.65 1.96 0.16
N MET A 155 -6.36 2.67 -0.70
CA MET A 155 -5.77 3.30 -1.89
C MET A 155 -4.66 4.28 -1.47
N THR A 156 -3.47 4.17 -2.06
CA THR A 156 -2.35 5.06 -1.73
C THR A 156 -2.10 6.01 -2.89
N PHE A 157 -2.20 7.31 -2.62
CA PHE A 157 -2.07 8.37 -3.63
C PHE A 157 -0.99 9.37 -3.24
N GLY A 158 -0.47 10.12 -4.21
CA GLY A 158 0.36 11.30 -3.94
C GLY A 158 1.67 11.30 -4.71
N PRO A 159 2.48 12.36 -4.53
CA PRO A 159 3.66 12.62 -5.34
C PRO A 159 4.71 11.52 -5.18
N ILE A 160 5.40 11.24 -6.29
CA ILE A 160 6.36 10.16 -6.43
C ILE A 160 7.76 10.67 -6.09
N VAL A 161 8.47 9.95 -5.22
CA VAL A 161 9.82 10.32 -4.78
C VAL A 161 10.91 9.50 -5.48
N HIS A 162 10.59 8.30 -5.94
CA HIS A 162 11.53 7.46 -6.67
C HIS A 162 11.63 7.90 -8.13
N PRO A 163 12.76 7.66 -8.82
CA PRO A 163 12.87 7.96 -10.24
C PRO A 163 11.81 7.20 -11.03
N VAL A 164 11.04 7.94 -11.82
CA VAL A 164 10.13 7.42 -12.82
C VAL A 164 10.49 8.14 -14.12
N ASP A 165 10.79 7.37 -15.16
CA ASP A 165 11.28 7.82 -16.47
C ASP A 165 10.15 8.26 -17.42
N GLY A 166 8.90 8.20 -16.98
CA GLY A 166 7.77 8.79 -17.69
C GLY A 166 6.41 8.46 -17.08
N VAL A 167 5.36 9.11 -17.60
CA VAL A 167 3.96 8.92 -17.17
C VAL A 167 3.50 7.46 -17.32
N GLY A 168 4.08 6.69 -18.24
CA GLY A 168 3.77 5.28 -18.45
C GLY A 168 4.21 4.34 -17.30
N HIS A 169 5.08 4.81 -16.41
CA HIS A 169 5.65 4.00 -15.32
C HIS A 169 5.19 4.46 -13.93
N LEU A 170 4.10 5.22 -13.85
CA LEU A 170 3.42 5.53 -12.60
C LEU A 170 2.87 4.24 -11.97
N ASN A 171 2.86 4.16 -10.64
CA ASN A 171 2.15 3.08 -9.95
C ASN A 171 0.64 3.17 -10.22
N GLU A 172 -0.04 2.01 -10.23
CA GLU A 172 -1.44 1.85 -10.65
C GLU A 172 -2.40 2.92 -10.10
N SER A 173 -2.36 3.18 -8.78
CA SER A 173 -3.24 4.15 -8.13
C SER A 173 -3.02 5.59 -8.63
N ASN A 174 -1.75 6.00 -8.80
CA ASN A 174 -1.42 7.34 -9.31
C ASN A 174 -1.65 7.44 -10.81
N ALA A 175 -1.39 6.37 -11.57
CA ALA A 175 -1.70 6.29 -13.00
C ALA A 175 -3.20 6.51 -13.23
N MET A 176 -4.06 5.95 -12.37
CA MET A 176 -5.51 6.15 -12.47
C MET A 176 -5.94 7.60 -12.18
N LEU A 177 -5.38 8.25 -11.16
CA LEU A 177 -5.65 9.68 -10.90
C LEU A 177 -5.18 10.55 -12.07
N TRP A 178 -4.03 10.23 -12.67
CA TRP A 178 -3.52 10.94 -13.82
C TRP A 178 -4.42 10.77 -15.06
N LYS A 179 -4.86 9.54 -15.36
CA LYS A 179 -5.82 9.27 -16.45
C LYS A 179 -7.09 10.09 -16.29
N VAL A 180 -7.65 10.13 -15.07
CA VAL A 180 -8.83 10.94 -14.76
C VAL A 180 -8.59 12.43 -15.02
N ALA A 181 -7.46 12.97 -14.56
CA ALA A 181 -7.09 14.36 -14.84
C ALA A 181 -6.87 14.63 -16.33
N SER A 182 -6.44 13.61 -17.09
CA SER A 182 -6.18 13.67 -18.52
C SER A 182 -7.42 13.39 -19.41
N GLY A 183 -8.60 13.21 -18.81
CA GLY A 183 -9.86 13.07 -19.56
C GLY A 183 -10.38 11.65 -19.74
N GLU A 184 -9.97 10.69 -18.91
CA GLU A 184 -10.51 9.31 -18.89
C GLU A 184 -12.05 9.31 -18.85
N LYS A 185 -12.66 8.55 -19.77
CA LYS A 185 -14.12 8.38 -19.91
C LYS A 185 -14.43 6.94 -20.35
N PRO A 186 -15.32 6.21 -19.64
CA PRO A 186 -16.03 6.61 -18.43
C PRO A 186 -15.09 6.71 -17.21
N LEU A 187 -15.53 7.39 -16.14
CA LEU A 187 -14.73 7.45 -14.92
C LEU A 187 -14.59 6.06 -14.27
N PRO A 188 -13.40 5.70 -13.75
CA PRO A 188 -13.21 4.47 -13.00
C PRO A 188 -14.11 4.44 -11.76
N VAL A 189 -14.55 3.25 -11.33
CA VAL A 189 -15.38 3.11 -10.13
C VAL A 189 -14.51 2.94 -8.89
N ALA A 190 -14.64 3.85 -7.92
CA ALA A 190 -14.03 3.74 -6.61
C ALA A 190 -14.77 2.69 -5.74
N ARG A 191 -14.49 1.40 -5.95
CA ARG A 191 -15.13 0.29 -5.22
C ARG A 191 -14.84 0.29 -3.71
N VAL A 192 -13.75 0.94 -3.32
CA VAL A 192 -13.35 1.18 -1.93
C VAL A 192 -13.08 2.68 -1.80
N PRO A 193 -13.93 3.46 -1.10
CA PRO A 193 -13.85 4.91 -1.09
C PRO A 193 -12.84 5.46 -0.06
N PHE A 194 -11.88 4.66 0.39
CA PHE A 194 -10.87 5.04 1.39
C PHE A 194 -9.49 5.11 0.76
N TRP A 195 -8.68 6.01 1.29
CA TRP A 195 -7.36 6.31 0.74
C TRP A 195 -6.41 6.85 1.82
N VAL A 196 -5.13 6.96 1.50
CA VAL A 196 -4.10 7.59 2.32
C VAL A 196 -3.05 8.26 1.40
N ASP A 197 -2.49 9.40 1.83
CA ASP A 197 -1.37 10.01 1.13
C ASP A 197 -0.10 9.16 1.34
N VAL A 198 0.68 8.95 0.29
CA VAL A 198 1.92 8.17 0.30
C VAL A 198 2.95 8.72 1.31
N ARG A 199 2.95 10.03 1.57
CA ARG A 199 3.84 10.67 2.54
C ARG A 199 3.39 10.39 3.97
N ASP A 200 2.07 10.35 4.21
CA ASP A 200 1.51 10.01 5.52
C ASP A 200 1.74 8.52 5.82
N LEU A 201 1.57 7.67 4.81
CA LEU A 201 1.87 6.25 4.91
C LEU A 201 3.36 6.00 5.13
N ALA A 202 4.26 6.72 4.44
CA ALA A 202 5.70 6.60 4.67
C ALA A 202 6.08 7.00 6.10
N LEU A 203 5.49 8.07 6.64
CA LEU A 203 5.66 8.46 8.04
C LEU A 203 5.13 7.37 8.98
N ALA A 204 3.96 6.79 8.69
CA ALA A 204 3.41 5.68 9.48
C ALA A 204 4.37 4.48 9.55
N HIS A 205 5.08 4.14 8.47
CA HIS A 205 6.08 3.06 8.49
C HIS A 205 7.23 3.36 9.44
N VAL A 206 7.75 4.60 9.40
CA VAL A 206 8.85 5.03 10.28
C VAL A 206 8.40 5.04 11.74
N GLU A 207 7.22 5.60 12.03
CA GLU A 207 6.68 5.68 13.38
C GLU A 207 6.36 4.29 13.95
N ALA A 208 5.82 3.38 13.12
CA ALA A 208 5.60 1.99 13.52
C ALA A 208 6.92 1.27 13.84
N LEU A 209 8.01 1.61 13.13
CA LEU A 209 9.33 1.03 13.40
C LEU A 209 9.93 1.55 14.71
N LEU A 210 9.77 2.84 15.00
CA LEU A 210 10.49 3.52 16.09
C LEU A 210 9.73 3.56 17.42
N ARG A 211 8.40 3.58 17.43
CA ARG A 211 7.61 3.71 18.67
C ARG A 211 7.51 2.41 19.42
N SER A 212 8.01 2.33 20.65
CA SER A 212 7.99 1.09 21.46
C SER A 212 6.61 0.40 21.48
N GLY A 213 5.52 1.16 21.64
CA GLY A 213 4.14 0.64 21.72
C GLY A 213 3.50 0.18 20.41
N ALA A 214 4.20 0.22 19.28
CA ALA A 214 3.67 -0.22 17.97
C ALA A 214 3.88 -1.72 17.69
N GLY A 215 4.77 -2.37 18.44
CA GLY A 215 5.06 -3.80 18.27
C GLY A 215 3.87 -4.68 18.61
N GLY A 216 3.68 -5.75 17.83
CA GLY A 216 2.58 -6.69 18.01
C GLY A 216 1.22 -6.17 17.54
N LYS A 217 1.18 -5.11 16.73
CA LYS A 217 -0.06 -4.49 16.25
C LYS A 217 -0.19 -4.48 14.73
N ARG A 218 -1.45 -4.49 14.29
CA ARG A 218 -1.87 -4.10 12.95
C ARG A 218 -2.35 -2.67 13.01
N PHE A 219 -2.09 -1.88 11.97
CA PHE A 219 -2.61 -0.53 11.83
C PHE A 219 -3.29 -0.36 10.48
N LEU A 220 -4.30 0.50 10.43
CA LEU A 220 -5.02 0.85 9.21
C LEU A 220 -4.83 2.35 8.91
N PRO A 221 -3.69 2.80 8.37
CA PRO A 221 -3.53 4.21 8.02
C PRO A 221 -4.48 4.59 6.89
N ALA A 222 -5.49 5.39 7.19
CA ALA A 222 -6.50 5.85 6.24
C ALA A 222 -6.95 7.27 6.59
N ALA A 223 -6.98 8.14 5.59
CA ALA A 223 -7.52 9.49 5.74
C ALA A 223 -9.04 9.42 6.06
N PRO A 224 -9.57 10.36 6.87
CA PRO A 224 -10.99 10.40 7.20
C PRO A 224 -11.86 10.84 6.01
N GLU A 225 -11.30 11.58 5.06
CA GLU A 225 -11.98 11.99 3.83
C GLU A 225 -12.20 10.77 2.93
N ARG A 226 -13.42 10.59 2.42
CA ARG A 226 -13.69 9.59 1.36
C ARG A 226 -13.37 10.20 -0.02
N PHE A 227 -13.08 9.34 -0.99
CA PHE A 227 -12.83 9.78 -2.36
C PHE A 227 -13.75 9.12 -3.39
N SER A 228 -13.88 9.79 -4.53
CA SER A 228 -14.35 9.23 -5.79
C SER A 228 -13.47 9.77 -6.92
N TYR A 229 -13.50 9.12 -8.08
CA TYR A 229 -12.79 9.64 -9.25
C TYR A 229 -13.48 10.87 -9.82
N ALA A 230 -14.81 11.01 -9.62
CA ALA A 230 -15.53 12.25 -9.91
C ALA A 230 -15.01 13.43 -9.05
N LEU A 231 -14.72 13.20 -7.76
CA LEU A 231 -14.12 14.22 -6.91
C LEU A 231 -12.72 14.60 -7.40
N ALA A 232 -11.90 13.63 -7.79
CA ALA A 232 -10.58 13.89 -8.39
C ALA A 232 -10.68 14.72 -9.69
N ALA A 233 -11.62 14.38 -10.58
CA ALA A 233 -11.88 15.13 -11.81
C ALA A 233 -12.30 16.58 -11.53
N LYS A 234 -13.19 16.80 -10.54
CA LYS A 234 -13.61 18.14 -10.11
C LYS A 234 -12.45 18.95 -9.55
N ILE A 235 -11.57 18.34 -8.75
CA ILE A 235 -10.34 19.00 -8.28
C ILE A 235 -9.45 19.36 -9.47
N ALA A 236 -9.24 18.44 -10.42
CA ALA A 236 -8.42 18.69 -11.59
C ALA A 236 -8.95 19.87 -12.44
N ALA A 237 -10.25 19.87 -12.81
CA ALA A 237 -10.86 20.97 -13.55
C ALA A 237 -10.79 22.31 -12.82
N LYS A 238 -10.91 22.31 -11.48
CA LYS A 238 -10.90 23.55 -10.71
C LYS A 238 -9.50 24.17 -10.62
N GLU A 239 -8.48 23.33 -10.45
CA GLU A 239 -7.13 23.79 -10.11
C GLU A 239 -6.18 23.85 -11.32
N PHE A 240 -6.51 23.21 -12.46
CA PHE A 240 -5.66 23.16 -13.65
C PHE A 240 -6.42 23.56 -14.92
N ASP A 241 -6.01 24.67 -15.55
CA ASP A 241 -6.66 25.21 -16.75
C ASP A 241 -6.72 24.20 -17.92
N TRP A 242 -5.65 23.42 -18.11
CA TRP A 242 -5.57 22.40 -19.16
C TRP A 242 -6.54 21.22 -18.95
N ALA A 243 -7.03 21.03 -17.72
CA ALA A 243 -7.93 19.93 -17.38
C ALA A 243 -9.42 20.33 -17.54
N LYS A 244 -9.75 21.63 -17.51
CA LYS A 244 -11.12 22.17 -17.45
C LYS A 244 -12.08 21.58 -18.48
N GLU A 245 -11.65 21.54 -19.74
CA GLU A 245 -12.50 21.09 -20.86
C GLU A 245 -12.37 19.59 -21.15
N ASN A 246 -11.36 18.94 -20.56
CA ASN A 246 -10.99 17.56 -20.89
C ASN A 246 -11.59 16.54 -19.91
N VAL A 247 -11.60 16.85 -18.61
CA VAL A 247 -12.04 15.89 -17.58
C VAL A 247 -13.53 15.57 -17.70
N SER A 248 -13.89 14.33 -17.33
CA SER A 248 -15.29 13.93 -17.25
C SER A 248 -16.06 14.73 -16.20
N GLN A 249 -17.32 15.03 -16.50
CA GLN A 249 -18.27 15.67 -15.59
C GLN A 249 -19.23 14.65 -14.95
N GLU A 250 -18.94 13.35 -15.10
CA GLU A 250 -19.70 12.28 -14.47
C GLU A 250 -19.72 12.44 -12.95
N ASP A 251 -20.90 12.35 -12.35
CA ASP A 251 -21.07 12.27 -10.91
C ASP A 251 -20.95 10.81 -10.44
N GLN A 252 -20.28 10.62 -9.31
CA GLN A 252 -20.17 9.32 -8.65
C GLN A 252 -20.64 9.44 -7.20
N VAL A 253 -21.56 8.55 -6.83
CA VAL A 253 -21.99 8.40 -5.44
C VAL A 253 -20.87 7.72 -4.66
N ILE A 254 -20.48 8.34 -3.55
CA ILE A 254 -19.55 7.74 -2.59
C ILE A 254 -20.34 6.81 -1.68
N ASP A 255 -19.86 5.58 -1.50
CA ASP A 255 -20.46 4.64 -0.57
C ASP A 255 -20.18 5.06 0.88
N GLU A 256 -21.24 5.50 1.57
CA GLU A 256 -21.21 5.91 2.98
C GLU A 256 -21.80 4.84 3.91
N SER A 257 -22.11 3.66 3.39
CA SER A 257 -22.78 2.59 4.15
C SER A 257 -21.87 1.88 5.17
N TYR A 258 -20.56 2.15 5.13
CA TYR A 258 -19.57 1.65 6.06
C TYR A 258 -18.37 2.60 6.20
N GLY A 259 -17.53 2.36 7.21
CA GLY A 259 -16.35 3.18 7.52
C GLY A 259 -15.07 2.36 7.69
N VAL A 260 -13.97 3.09 7.91
CA VAL A 260 -12.67 2.56 8.32
C VAL A 260 -12.15 3.36 9.51
N ASP A 261 -11.55 2.70 10.49
CA ASP A 261 -10.88 3.35 11.61
C ASP A 261 -9.43 3.68 11.27
N GLY A 262 -9.24 4.83 10.63
CA GLY A 262 -7.92 5.44 10.45
C GLY A 262 -7.44 6.24 11.68
N GLU A 263 -8.33 6.56 12.61
CA GLU A 263 -8.04 7.44 13.73
C GLU A 263 -7.11 6.77 14.74
N THR A 264 -7.28 5.46 14.98
CA THR A 264 -6.39 4.68 15.83
C THR A 264 -4.95 4.74 15.34
N ALA A 265 -4.71 4.54 14.03
CA ALA A 265 -3.38 4.66 13.45
C ALA A 265 -2.83 6.09 13.58
N SER A 266 -3.64 7.12 13.33
CA SER A 266 -3.25 8.53 13.51
C SER A 266 -2.81 8.83 14.95
N LYS A 267 -3.59 8.40 15.95
CA LYS A 267 -3.30 8.62 17.38
C LYS A 267 -2.05 7.89 17.82
N GLU A 268 -1.96 6.59 17.55
CA GLU A 268 -0.88 5.76 18.06
C GLU A 268 0.45 5.97 17.34
N LEU A 269 0.43 6.29 16.04
CA LEU A 269 1.62 6.57 15.23
C LEU A 269 1.91 8.08 15.08
N GLY A 270 1.04 8.96 15.60
CA GLY A 270 1.23 10.42 15.53
C GLY A 270 1.21 10.96 14.10
N VAL A 271 0.47 10.29 13.21
CA VAL A 271 0.38 10.68 11.80
C VAL A 271 -0.80 11.64 11.62
N THR A 272 -0.55 12.77 10.96
CA THR A 272 -1.60 13.70 10.53
C THR A 272 -1.87 13.50 9.05
N TYR A 273 -3.13 13.25 8.69
CA TYR A 273 -3.50 13.00 7.31
C TYR A 273 -3.65 14.28 6.50
N ARG A 274 -3.10 14.27 5.29
CA ARG A 274 -3.30 15.31 4.27
C ARG A 274 -4.71 15.22 3.69
N SER A 275 -5.20 16.35 3.18
CA SER A 275 -6.49 16.38 2.49
C SER A 275 -6.42 15.76 1.10
N PHE A 276 -7.52 15.21 0.61
CA PHE A 276 -7.56 14.59 -0.71
C PHE A 276 -7.20 15.59 -1.80
N LYS A 277 -7.70 16.84 -1.66
CA LYS A 277 -7.36 17.94 -2.56
C LYS A 277 -5.86 18.16 -2.66
N GLN A 278 -5.15 18.26 -1.54
CA GLN A 278 -3.70 18.50 -1.55
C GLN A 278 -2.96 17.34 -2.22
N THR A 279 -3.31 16.10 -1.89
CA THR A 279 -2.69 14.90 -2.46
C THR A 279 -2.86 14.83 -3.98
N VAL A 280 -4.07 15.09 -4.48
CA VAL A 280 -4.38 15.10 -5.92
C VAL A 280 -3.62 16.23 -6.62
N MET A 281 -3.63 17.44 -6.06
CA MET A 281 -2.92 18.59 -6.64
C MET A 281 -1.41 18.35 -6.74
N ASP A 282 -0.79 17.84 -5.69
CA ASP A 282 0.66 17.59 -5.67
C ASP A 282 1.06 16.54 -6.71
N LEU A 283 0.28 15.46 -6.82
CA LEU A 283 0.50 14.42 -7.82
C LEU A 283 0.33 14.98 -9.24
N ILE A 284 -0.80 15.61 -9.56
CA ILE A 284 -1.09 16.12 -10.91
C ILE A 284 -0.05 17.15 -11.32
N THR A 285 0.34 18.06 -10.43
CA THR A 285 1.38 19.06 -10.69
C THR A 285 2.70 18.40 -11.08
N GLN A 286 3.12 17.40 -10.31
CA GLN A 286 4.36 16.68 -10.59
C GLN A 286 4.31 15.95 -11.93
N VAL A 287 3.22 15.20 -12.20
CA VAL A 287 3.11 14.40 -13.42
C VAL A 287 2.96 15.28 -14.66
N ALA A 288 2.27 16.42 -14.57
CA ALA A 288 2.18 17.39 -15.65
C ALA A 288 3.56 17.97 -16.01
N HIS A 289 4.40 18.27 -15.01
CA HIS A 289 5.79 18.68 -15.27
C HIS A 289 6.60 17.58 -15.96
N MET A 290 6.47 16.31 -15.52
CA MET A 290 7.14 15.19 -16.17
C MET A 290 6.75 15.05 -17.65
N GLN A 291 5.48 15.30 -18.00
CA GLN A 291 5.04 15.25 -19.39
C GLN A 291 5.59 16.41 -20.23
N SER A 292 5.81 17.58 -19.64
CA SER A 292 6.37 18.74 -20.36
C SER A 292 7.87 18.63 -20.65
N GLU A 293 8.59 17.78 -19.92
CA GLU A 293 10.03 17.53 -20.08
C GLU A 293 10.36 16.33 -20.99
N ALA A 294 9.34 15.57 -21.42
CA ALA A 294 9.47 14.38 -22.26
C ALA A 294 9.32 14.71 -23.76
#